data_AF-A0A7C4Y3D2-F1
#
_entry.id   AF-A0A7C4Y3D2-F1
#
_cell.length_a   1.000
_cell.length_b   1.000
_cell.length_c   1.000
_cell.angle_alpha   90.00
_cell.angle_beta   90.00
_cell.angle_gamma   90.00
#
_symmetry.space_group_name_H-M   'P 1'
#
loop_
_entity.id
_entity.type
_entity.pdbx_description
1 polymer ?
#
loop_
_entity_poly.entity_id
_entity_poly.type
_entity_poly.pdbx_seq_one_letter_code
_entity_poly.pdbx_strand_id
1 'polypeptide(L)'
;MAAVALAIAVFLFGGGLYNIVSRPLPSYYSPSVGFLFINPYLSDQFVWDSLIAITLFALGAAGALLMYQSTKYASNPRQAYMMLIVGVTLLIIAYVSIEIIMRQIKRV
;
A
#
# COMPACT_ATOMS: atom_id res chain seq x y z
N MET A 1 -19.13 -0.98 -10.06
CA MET A 1 -18.23 -1.91 -10.77
C MET A 1 -16.76 -1.53 -10.63
N ALA A 2 -16.34 -0.31 -10.99
CA ALA A 2 -14.92 0.10 -10.91
C ALA A 2 -14.31 -0.01 -9.49
N ALA A 3 -15.03 0.39 -8.44
CA ALA A 3 -14.53 0.30 -7.06
C ALA A 3 -14.29 -1.15 -6.60
N VAL A 4 -15.14 -2.08 -7.04
CA VAL A 4 -14.99 -3.51 -6.71
C VAL A 4 -13.77 -4.10 -7.43
N ALA A 5 -13.59 -3.76 -8.71
CA ALA A 5 -12.41 -4.18 -9.46
C ALA A 5 -11.12 -3.64 -8.83
N LEU A 6 -11.12 -2.39 -8.36
CA LEU A 6 -9.99 -1.79 -7.65
C LEU A 6 -9.70 -2.50 -6.32
N ALA A 7 -10.74 -2.81 -5.53
CA ALA A 7 -10.57 -3.54 -4.27
C ALA A 7 -9.98 -4.94 -4.51
N ILE A 8 -10.45 -5.64 -5.54
CA ILE A 8 -9.91 -6.94 -5.95
C ILE A 8 -8.44 -6.79 -6.39
N ALA A 9 -8.11 -5.80 -7.20
CA ALA A 9 -6.74 -5.56 -7.65
C ALA A 9 -5.80 -5.29 -6.45
N VAL A 10 -6.19 -4.39 -5.54
CA VAL A 10 -5.41 -4.08 -4.33
C VAL A 10 -5.22 -5.32 -3.47
N PHE A 11 -6.26 -6.15 -3.30
CA PHE A 11 -6.18 -7.39 -2.54
C PHE A 11 -5.21 -8.40 -3.19
N LEU A 12 -5.31 -8.58 -4.51
CA LEU A 12 -4.45 -9.52 -5.23
C LEU A 12 -2.98 -9.08 -5.22
N PHE A 13 -2.71 -7.81 -5.55
CA PHE A 13 -1.34 -7.29 -5.57
C PHE A 13 -0.74 -7.16 -4.17
N GLY A 14 -1.56 -6.92 -3.15
CA GLY A 14 -1.11 -6.83 -1.76
C GLY A 14 -0.78 -8.18 -1.10
N GLY A 15 -0.88 -9.30 -1.81
CA GLY A 15 -0.55 -10.63 -1.26
C GLY A 15 -1.72 -11.33 -0.56
N GLY A 16 -2.96 -10.88 -0.79
CA GLY A 16 -4.14 -11.53 -0.22
C GLY A 16 -4.28 -13.00 -0.62
N LEU A 17 -3.91 -13.35 -1.86
CA LEU A 17 -3.88 -14.75 -2.31
C LEU A 17 -2.79 -15.57 -1.59
N TYR A 18 -1.60 -14.99 -1.37
CA TYR A 18 -0.50 -15.64 -0.66
C TYR A 18 -0.91 -16.02 0.76
N ASN A 19 -1.62 -15.11 1.46
CA ASN A 19 -2.10 -15.38 2.81
C ASN A 19 -3.05 -16.57 2.89
N ILE A 20 -3.92 -16.75 1.88
CA ILE A 20 -4.90 -17.84 1.86
C ILE A 20 -4.21 -19.18 1.59
N VAL A 21 -3.28 -19.20 0.63
CA VAL A 21 -2.64 -20.43 0.16
C VAL A 21 -1.52 -20.88 1.10
N SER A 22 -0.59 -19.98 1.42
CA SER A 22 0.65 -20.31 2.15
C SER A 22 0.49 -20.21 3.66
N ARG A 23 -0.56 -19.53 4.15
CA ARG A 23 -0.84 -19.30 5.58
C ARG A 23 0.40 -18.87 6.38
N PRO A 24 1.05 -17.76 6.00
CA PRO A 24 2.27 -17.33 6.65
C PRO A 24 2.03 -16.93 8.11
N LEU A 25 3.13 -16.91 8.87
CA LEU A 25 3.11 -16.38 10.22
C LEU A 25 2.76 -14.88 10.19
N PRO A 26 1.97 -14.39 11.18
CA PRO A 26 1.69 -12.96 11.27
C PRO A 26 2.94 -12.11 11.49
N SER A 27 3.87 -12.61 12.30
CA SER A 27 5.13 -11.97 12.69
C SER A 27 6.05 -13.04 13.29
N TYR A 28 7.33 -12.71 13.47
CA TYR A 28 8.30 -13.62 14.07
C TYR A 28 9.13 -12.93 15.15
N TYR A 29 9.44 -13.64 16.23
CA TYR A 29 10.38 -13.17 17.25
C TYR A 29 11.64 -14.02 17.22
N SER A 30 12.79 -13.36 17.05
CA SER A 30 14.11 -14.01 17.14
C SER A 30 14.87 -13.51 18.36
N PRO A 31 15.45 -14.38 19.21
CA PRO A 31 16.28 -13.95 20.33
C PRO A 31 17.48 -13.08 19.92
N SER A 32 17.97 -13.21 18.67
CA SER A 32 19.14 -12.49 18.17
C SER A 32 18.82 -11.15 17.49
N VAL A 33 17.60 -10.97 16.96
CA VAL A 33 17.22 -9.79 16.16
C VAL A 33 16.05 -9.03 16.81
N GLY A 34 15.37 -9.63 17.78
CA GLY A 34 14.16 -9.11 18.40
C GLY A 34 12.90 -9.45 17.61
N PHE A 35 11.86 -8.63 17.80
CA PHE A 35 10.56 -8.81 17.15
C PHE A 35 10.57 -8.25 15.73
N LEU A 36 10.24 -9.10 14.75
CA LEU A 36 10.16 -8.76 13.34
C LEU A 36 8.71 -8.65 12.90
N PHE A 37 8.30 -7.41 12.59
CA PHE A 37 6.99 -7.11 11.99
C PHE A 37 6.98 -7.33 10.47
N ILE A 38 8.10 -7.06 9.80
CA ILE A 38 8.24 -7.19 8.36
C ILE A 38 9.25 -8.28 8.06
N ASN A 39 8.93 -9.16 7.11
CA ASN A 39 9.85 -10.22 6.70
C ASN A 39 10.99 -9.64 5.83
N PRO A 40 12.27 -9.82 6.21
CA PRO A 40 13.40 -9.31 5.43
C PRO A 40 13.65 -10.07 4.12
N TYR A 41 13.15 -11.30 3.99
CA TYR A 41 13.37 -12.13 2.81
C TYR A 41 12.35 -11.84 1.71
N LEU A 42 12.79 -11.82 0.44
CA LEU A 42 11.88 -11.65 -0.70
C LEU A 42 11.00 -12.88 -0.97
N SER A 43 11.52 -14.07 -0.67
CA SER A 43 10.87 -15.35 -0.98
C SER A 43 9.67 -15.64 -0.08
N ASP A 44 9.54 -14.90 1.02
CA ASP A 44 8.58 -15.21 2.06
C ASP A 44 7.93 -13.93 2.59
N GLN A 45 6.72 -14.05 3.11
CA GLN A 45 5.87 -12.89 3.43
C GLN A 45 5.15 -13.12 4.74
N PHE A 46 5.10 -12.11 5.63
CA PHE A 46 4.24 -12.16 6.80
C PHE A 46 2.84 -11.60 6.52
N VAL A 47 1.87 -11.91 7.39
CA VAL A 47 0.53 -11.28 7.28
C VAL A 47 0.65 -9.76 7.39
N TRP A 48 1.56 -9.24 8.24
CA TRP A 48 1.81 -7.79 8.35
C TRP A 48 2.36 -7.18 7.05
N ASP A 49 3.27 -7.85 6.34
CA ASP A 49 3.75 -7.38 5.02
C ASP A 49 2.58 -7.15 4.06
N SER A 50 1.65 -8.10 4.01
CA SER A 50 0.48 -8.03 3.12
C SER A 50 -0.47 -6.90 3.51
N LEU A 51 -0.74 -6.72 4.80
CA LEU A 51 -1.63 -5.68 5.29
C LEU A 51 -1.06 -4.28 5.03
N ILE A 52 0.25 -4.12 5.25
CA ILE A 52 0.96 -2.88 4.94
C ILE A 52 0.89 -2.61 3.43
N ALA A 53 1.18 -3.60 2.58
CA ALA A 53 1.12 -3.45 1.13
C ALA A 53 -0.30 -3.07 0.64
N ILE A 54 -1.34 -3.78 1.10
CA ILE A 54 -2.75 -3.48 0.79
C ILE A 54 -3.10 -2.04 1.17
N THR A 55 -2.67 -1.60 2.36
CA THR A 55 -2.95 -0.24 2.85
C THR A 55 -2.25 0.81 1.98
N LEU A 56 -0.97 0.62 1.65
CA LEU A 56 -0.21 1.55 0.82
C LEU A 56 -0.76 1.60 -0.62
N PHE A 57 -1.16 0.47 -1.19
CA PHE A 57 -1.81 0.43 -2.50
C PHE A 57 -3.18 1.11 -2.48
N ALA A 58 -3.97 0.92 -1.43
CA ALA A 58 -5.25 1.62 -1.26
C ALA A 58 -5.05 3.14 -1.16
N LEU A 59 -4.06 3.60 -0.40
CA LEU A 59 -3.72 5.04 -0.28
C LEU A 59 -3.26 5.61 -1.62
N GLY A 60 -2.38 4.92 -2.34
CA GLY A 60 -1.92 5.34 -3.66
C GLY A 60 -3.07 5.43 -4.68
N ALA A 61 -3.95 4.43 -4.68
CA ALA A 61 -5.14 4.42 -5.54
C ALA A 61 -6.14 5.52 -5.18
N ALA A 62 -6.40 5.74 -3.88
CA ALA A 62 -7.24 6.84 -3.41
C ALA A 62 -6.64 8.20 -3.79
N GLY A 63 -5.31 8.35 -3.68
CA GLY A 63 -4.60 9.55 -4.10
C GLY A 63 -4.79 9.85 -5.59
N ALA A 64 -4.59 8.83 -6.45
CA ALA A 64 -4.82 8.95 -7.88
C ALA A 64 -6.29 9.29 -8.23
N LEU A 65 -7.26 8.70 -7.51
CA LEU A 65 -8.68 9.01 -7.69
C LEU A 65 -9.01 10.45 -7.30
N LEU A 66 -8.44 10.97 -6.20
CA LEU A 66 -8.62 12.37 -5.80
C LEU A 66 -8.00 13.34 -6.81
N MET A 67 -6.83 13.02 -7.36
CA MET A 67 -6.23 13.79 -8.44
C MET A 67 -7.13 13.80 -9.68
N TYR A 68 -7.67 12.65 -10.08
CA TYR A 68 -8.61 12.57 -11.20
C TYR A 68 -9.91 13.33 -10.94
N GLN A 69 -10.43 13.29 -9.71
CA GLN A 69 -11.62 14.06 -9.35
C GLN A 69 -11.33 15.57 -9.37
N SER A 70 -10.12 16.00 -8.98
CA SER A 70 -9.75 17.42 -8.96
C SER A 70 -9.92 18.09 -10.33
N THR A 71 -9.68 17.36 -11.43
CA THR A 71 -9.82 17.90 -12.79
C THR A 71 -11.29 18.10 -13.21
N LYS A 72 -12.24 17.42 -12.55
CA LYS A 72 -13.68 17.56 -12.81
C LYS A 72 -14.31 18.73 -12.05
N TYR A 73 -13.70 19.18 -10.96
CA TYR A 73 -14.18 20.29 -10.14
C TYR A 73 -13.68 21.66 -10.63
N ALA A 74 -13.56 21.86 -11.95
CA ALA A 74 -13.03 23.09 -12.54
C ALA A 74 -13.84 24.36 -12.18
N SER A 75 -15.13 24.22 -11.89
CA SER A 75 -16.00 25.32 -11.46
C SER A 75 -15.76 25.79 -10.01
N ASN A 76 -15.11 24.98 -9.17
CA ASN A 76 -14.83 25.27 -7.78
C ASN A 76 -13.32 25.15 -7.49
N PRO A 77 -12.51 26.18 -7.83
CA PRO A 77 -11.05 26.08 -7.85
C PRO A 77 -10.44 25.74 -6.49
N ARG A 78 -11.00 26.25 -5.38
CA ARG A 78 -10.54 25.92 -4.03
C ARG A 78 -10.67 24.43 -3.72
N GLN A 79 -11.79 23.82 -4.09
CA GLN A 79 -12.05 22.40 -3.85
C GLN A 79 -11.15 21.52 -4.73
N ALA A 80 -11.04 21.86 -6.02
CA ALA A 80 -10.13 21.17 -6.93
C ALA A 80 -8.69 21.18 -6.41
N TYR A 81 -8.20 22.35 -5.96
CA TYR A 81 -6.84 22.47 -5.43
C TYR A 81 -6.61 21.63 -4.18
N MET A 82 -7.54 21.61 -3.22
CA MET A 82 -7.44 20.78 -2.02
C MET A 82 -7.43 19.28 -2.36
N MET A 83 -8.28 18.84 -3.29
CA MET A 83 -8.31 17.43 -3.74
C MET A 83 -7.01 17.04 -4.44
N LEU A 84 -6.44 17.94 -5.25
CA LEU A 84 -5.16 17.71 -5.91
C LEU A 84 -4.01 17.57 -4.90
N ILE A 85 -3.90 18.50 -3.94
CA ILE A 85 -2.85 18.44 -2.91
C ILE A 85 -2.96 17.14 -2.13
N VAL A 86 -4.14 16.83 -1.58
CA VAL A 86 -4.33 15.62 -0.79
C VAL A 86 -4.03 14.37 -1.63
N GLY A 87 -4.47 14.35 -2.89
CA GLY A 87 -4.21 13.25 -3.80
C GLY A 87 -2.72 13.02 -4.04
N VAL A 88 -1.97 14.09 -4.33
CA VAL A 88 -0.51 14.04 -4.54
C VAL A 88 0.21 13.62 -3.26
N THR A 89 -0.17 14.16 -2.10
CA THR A 89 0.43 13.80 -0.81
C THR A 89 0.24 12.31 -0.51
N LEU A 90 -0.97 11.77 -0.70
CA LEU A 90 -1.25 10.35 -0.49
C LEU A 90 -0.42 9.46 -1.43
N LEU A 91 -0.29 9.85 -2.70
CA LEU A 91 0.50 9.10 -3.68
C LEU A 91 1.98 9.10 -3.31
N ILE A 92 2.53 10.25 -2.90
CA ILE A 92 3.93 10.36 -2.46
C ILE A 92 4.17 9.51 -1.22
N ILE A 93 3.31 9.58 -0.21
CA ILE A 93 3.43 8.76 1.01
C ILE A 93 3.45 7.27 0.64
N ALA A 94 2.50 6.83 -0.19
CA ALA A 94 2.43 5.44 -0.62
C ALA A 94 3.72 5.00 -1.33
N TYR A 95 4.18 5.77 -2.31
CA TYR A 95 5.39 5.45 -3.09
C TYR A 95 6.65 5.42 -2.22
N VAL A 96 6.87 6.45 -1.41
CA VAL A 96 8.07 6.54 -0.56
C VAL A 96 8.10 5.42 0.47
N SER A 97 6.96 5.11 1.11
CA SER A 97 6.88 3.99 2.05
C SER A 97 7.20 2.65 1.39
N ILE A 98 6.67 2.38 0.19
CA ILE A 98 6.98 1.15 -0.56
C ILE A 98 8.47 1.09 -0.91
N GLU A 99 9.04 2.18 -1.41
CA GLU A 99 10.44 2.25 -1.80
C GLU A 99 11.39 2.00 -0.62
N ILE A 100 11.07 2.57 0.56
CA ILE A 100 11.81 2.32 1.79
C ILE A 100 11.75 0.85 2.19
N ILE A 101 10.56 0.24 2.18
CA ILE A 101 10.40 -1.18 2.53
C ILE A 101 11.20 -2.06 1.58
N MET A 102 11.08 -1.82 0.27
CA MET A 102 11.77 -2.61 -0.75
C MET A 102 13.29 -2.48 -0.67
N ARG A 103 13.82 -1.26 -0.51
CA ARG A 103 15.29 -1.05 -0.53
C ARG A 103 15.99 -1.27 0.79
N GLN A 104 15.32 -0.97 1.90
CA GLN A 104 15.97 -0.98 3.22
C GLN A 104 15.71 -2.27 3.97
N ILE A 105 14.50 -2.83 3.84
CA ILE A 105 14.06 -3.98 4.65
C ILE A 105 14.20 -5.28 3.85
N LYS A 106 13.71 -5.29 2.61
CA LYS A 106 13.70 -6.46 1.73
C LYS A 106 15.00 -6.60 0.91
N ARG A 107 16.12 -6.82 1.60
CA ARG A 107 17.48 -6.72 1.01
C ARG A 107 18.09 -8.02 0.47
N VAL A 108 17.46 -9.18 0.64
CA VAL A 108 18.00 -10.48 0.19
C VAL A 108 16.91 -11.37 -0.36
#